data_AF-N1R3F8-F1
#
_entry.id   AF-N1R3F8-F1
#
_cell.length_a   1.000
_cell.length_b   1.000
_cell.length_c   1.000
_cell.angle_alpha   90.00
_cell.angle_beta   90.00
_cell.angle_gamma   90.00
#
_symmetry.space_group_name_H-M   'P 1'
#
loop_
_entity.id
_entity.type
_entity.pdbx_description
1 polymer ?
#
loop_
_entity_poly.entity_id
_entity_poly.type
_entity_poly.pdbx_seq_one_letter_code
_entity_poly.pdbx_strand_id
1 'polypeptide(L)'
;MALHGHGRRGRLAAALWLVVVATASVASARFVVEKNSIKYRGTRQCASQCINRGRYCAPDPEGDLGAGYRGRDVVLENLRQLCVHRVANARNASWAWWDFVADYRVRCSMREKKYSRGCAEEVVASLGLPAEMIEKCMGDPDADADNDVLRTEQVVQVGQGNRGDVTILPTLVINNVQYRGKLESTAVLKAICAGFKETTEPRVCMTQDMETDECMHNNGGCWRDDKTNITACRDTYRGRVCECPAVDGVQYEGNGYKECKPVGPGRCAANNGGGWKETRHGKTFSACKGSGSLSGCECPPGFKGDGITCEGAFTSFSRSPSFHLQFLRGLWLWVTWPSAERSGGAPAPAYIQAEDTCVGKSAAAMGWLVAVLVLSCLAGAGLAGFAFYKYRLRRYMDSEVAAIMSQYMPLEGQSTSGEHRPLREEAVEAA
;
A
#
# COMPACT_ATOMS: atom_id res chain seq x y z
N MET A 1 15.08 0.92 69.58
CA MET A 1 13.73 0.31 69.53
C MET A 1 13.49 -0.14 68.09
N ALA A 2 13.07 -1.36 67.75
CA ALA A 2 13.01 -2.60 68.53
C ALA A 2 13.23 -3.81 67.58
N LEU A 3 13.94 -4.81 68.12
CA LEU A 3 13.86 -6.26 67.89
C LEU A 3 12.80 -6.80 66.90
N HIS A 4 13.20 -7.68 65.98
CA HIS A 4 13.13 -9.15 66.15
C HIS A 4 13.83 -9.91 65.00
N GLY A 5 14.18 -11.18 65.22
CA GLY A 5 14.94 -12.02 64.27
C GLY A 5 14.27 -13.35 63.92
N HIS A 6 15.11 -14.35 63.58
CA HIS A 6 14.81 -15.63 62.88
C HIS A 6 14.69 -15.49 61.34
N GLY A 7 15.22 -16.41 60.53
CA GLY A 7 16.01 -17.61 60.84
C GLY A 7 16.71 -18.21 59.61
N ARG A 8 17.69 -19.08 59.83
CA ARG A 8 18.49 -19.72 58.76
C ARG A 8 17.66 -20.66 57.86
N ARG A 9 17.72 -20.48 56.54
CA ARG A 9 17.70 -21.54 55.50
C ARG A 9 18.04 -20.92 54.13
N GLY A 10 18.68 -21.67 53.22
CA GLY A 10 18.72 -21.30 51.79
C GLY A 10 20.02 -20.75 51.17
N ARG A 11 21.20 -20.87 51.80
CA ARG A 11 22.47 -20.76 51.05
C ARG A 11 22.64 -21.97 50.14
N LEU A 12 22.09 -21.93 48.92
CA LEU A 12 22.38 -22.83 47.80
C LEU A 12 21.74 -22.41 46.45
N ALA A 13 20.75 -21.51 46.43
CA ALA A 13 19.99 -21.17 45.21
C ALA A 13 20.59 -20.05 44.33
N ALA A 14 21.67 -19.39 44.74
CA ALA A 14 22.21 -18.20 44.07
C ALA A 14 23.42 -18.45 43.14
N ALA A 15 23.93 -19.69 43.08
CA ALA A 15 25.12 -20.03 42.27
C ALA A 15 24.80 -20.59 40.87
N LEU A 16 23.51 -20.71 40.53
CA LEU A 16 23.03 -21.33 39.27
C LEU A 16 22.52 -20.32 38.23
N TRP A 17 22.70 -19.01 38.49
CA TRP A 17 22.31 -17.91 37.60
C TRP A 17 23.49 -17.24 36.86
N LEU A 18 24.62 -17.94 36.75
CA LEU A 18 25.87 -17.40 36.17
C LEU A 18 26.58 -18.30 35.14
N VAL A 19 25.91 -19.34 34.59
CA VAL A 19 26.55 -20.32 33.67
C VAL A 19 25.79 -20.52 32.33
N VAL A 20 24.80 -19.68 32.01
CA VAL A 20 24.11 -19.75 30.68
C VAL A 20 24.04 -18.38 30.00
N VAL A 21 25.20 -17.74 29.84
CA VAL A 21 25.40 -16.60 28.92
C VAL A 21 26.70 -16.79 28.11
N ALA A 22 26.74 -17.84 27.31
CA ALA A 22 27.62 -17.99 26.15
C ALA A 22 27.12 -19.12 25.24
N THR A 23 27.43 -19.02 23.94
CA THR A 23 27.27 -20.09 22.93
C THR A 23 25.87 -20.71 22.77
N ALA A 24 24.89 -19.88 22.40
CA ALA A 24 23.85 -20.29 21.46
C ALA A 24 23.92 -19.36 20.25
N SER A 25 24.78 -19.72 19.28
CA SER A 25 24.85 -19.02 18.00
C SER A 25 23.50 -19.19 17.30
N VAL A 26 22.70 -18.12 17.28
CA VAL A 26 21.45 -18.08 16.51
C VAL A 26 21.78 -18.45 15.07
N ALA A 27 21.22 -19.56 14.60
CA ALA A 27 21.31 -19.97 13.21
C ALA A 27 20.49 -18.99 12.35
N SER A 28 21.07 -17.82 12.08
CA SER A 28 20.52 -16.85 11.16
C SER A 28 20.40 -17.53 9.80
N ALA A 29 19.18 -17.61 9.27
CA ALA A 29 18.88 -18.08 7.94
C ALA A 29 19.36 -17.07 6.88
N ARG A 30 20.68 -16.88 6.82
CA ARG A 30 21.33 -16.14 5.75
C ARG A 30 21.28 -17.01 4.50
N PHE A 31 20.61 -16.52 3.46
CA PHE A 31 20.51 -17.21 2.17
C PHE A 31 21.87 -17.39 1.48
N VAL A 32 22.93 -16.79 2.02
CA VAL A 32 24.31 -17.14 1.74
C VAL A 32 25.06 -17.43 3.05
N VAL A 33 25.44 -18.69 3.25
CA VAL A 33 26.26 -19.12 4.39
C VAL A 33 27.72 -19.27 3.95
N GLU A 34 28.59 -18.38 4.45
CA GLU A 34 30.04 -18.50 4.27
C GLU A 34 30.59 -19.69 5.07
N LYS A 35 30.47 -20.90 4.53
CA LYS A 35 30.97 -22.14 5.15
C LYS A 35 32.49 -22.26 4.93
N ASN A 36 33.26 -21.45 5.66
CA ASN A 36 34.72 -21.42 5.62
C ASN A 36 35.43 -22.65 6.22
N SER A 37 34.73 -23.75 6.48
CA SER A 37 35.41 -25.02 6.76
C SER A 37 35.97 -25.59 5.45
N ILE A 38 37.31 -25.70 5.37
CA ILE A 38 38.04 -26.28 4.22
C ILE A 38 37.44 -27.65 3.82
N LYS A 39 37.00 -28.42 4.83
CA LYS A 39 36.32 -29.71 4.66
C LYS A 39 35.01 -29.65 3.89
N TYR A 40 34.25 -28.54 3.93
CA TYR A 40 33.02 -28.38 3.14
C TYR A 40 33.30 -27.96 1.70
N ARG A 41 34.26 -27.05 1.46
CA ARG A 41 34.61 -26.56 0.11
C ARG A 41 35.03 -27.69 -0.85
N GLY A 42 35.60 -28.78 -0.33
CA GLY A 42 35.97 -29.98 -1.10
C GLY A 42 34.85 -31.01 -1.32
N THR A 43 33.60 -30.74 -0.88
CA THR A 43 32.49 -31.70 -1.01
C THR A 43 31.75 -31.60 -2.36
N ARG A 44 31.20 -32.72 -2.83
CA ARG A 44 30.29 -32.75 -4.00
C ARG A 44 29.08 -31.84 -3.80
N GLN A 45 28.59 -31.71 -2.56
CA GLN A 45 27.51 -30.82 -2.15
C GLN A 45 27.88 -29.34 -2.37
N CYS A 46 29.07 -28.91 -1.93
CA CYS A 46 29.53 -27.54 -2.18
C CYS A 46 29.72 -27.29 -3.68
N ALA A 47 30.25 -28.26 -4.43
CA ALA A 47 30.46 -28.14 -5.86
C ALA A 47 29.14 -28.08 -6.67
N SER A 48 28.07 -28.75 -6.22
CA SER A 48 26.76 -28.68 -6.88
C SER A 48 25.94 -27.46 -6.47
N GLN A 49 26.02 -27.01 -5.21
CA GLN A 49 25.10 -26.00 -4.67
C GLN A 49 25.66 -24.57 -4.65
N CYS A 50 26.95 -24.36 -4.96
CA CYS A 50 27.62 -23.07 -4.78
C CYS A 50 28.46 -22.60 -5.99
N ILE A 51 28.73 -21.30 -5.98
CA ILE A 51 29.75 -20.61 -6.80
C ILE A 51 30.81 -19.95 -5.90
N ASN A 52 31.83 -19.36 -6.52
CA ASN A 52 32.97 -18.67 -5.90
C ASN A 52 33.59 -19.49 -4.75
N ARG A 53 33.89 -20.77 -5.02
CA ARG A 53 34.46 -21.74 -4.07
C ARG A 53 33.70 -21.90 -2.75
N GLY A 54 32.36 -21.82 -2.81
CA GLY A 54 31.51 -22.03 -1.64
C GLY A 54 31.15 -20.75 -0.88
N ARG A 55 31.47 -19.57 -1.44
CA ARG A 55 31.09 -18.27 -0.85
C ARG A 55 29.61 -17.97 -1.04
N TYR A 56 29.04 -18.29 -2.21
CA TYR A 56 27.63 -18.06 -2.52
C TYR A 56 26.95 -19.38 -2.90
N CYS A 57 25.87 -19.73 -2.21
CA CYS A 57 25.16 -21.00 -2.36
C CYS A 57 23.65 -20.77 -2.31
N ALA A 58 22.88 -21.66 -2.92
CA ALA A 58 21.45 -21.81 -2.65
C ALA A 58 21.16 -23.26 -2.23
N PRO A 59 20.07 -23.55 -1.52
CA PRO A 59 19.59 -24.91 -1.39
C PRO A 59 19.15 -25.48 -2.74
N ASP A 60 19.12 -26.80 -2.83
CA ASP A 60 18.66 -27.52 -4.00
C ASP A 60 17.15 -27.32 -4.18
N PRO A 61 16.63 -26.88 -5.36
CA PRO A 61 15.21 -26.54 -5.53
C PRO A 61 14.28 -27.75 -5.41
N GLU A 62 14.70 -28.89 -5.94
CA GLU A 62 13.95 -30.15 -5.88
C GLU A 62 14.28 -30.97 -4.62
N GLY A 63 15.38 -30.66 -3.93
CA GLY A 63 15.87 -31.42 -2.77
C GLY A 63 16.62 -32.70 -3.16
N ASP A 64 16.90 -32.92 -4.44
CA ASP A 64 17.59 -34.08 -4.98
C ASP A 64 18.92 -33.68 -5.64
N LEU A 65 19.99 -33.83 -4.87
CA LEU A 65 21.36 -33.56 -5.31
C LEU A 65 21.84 -34.43 -6.50
N GLY A 66 21.05 -35.43 -6.91
CA GLY A 66 21.32 -36.33 -8.03
C GLY A 66 20.59 -35.97 -9.34
N ALA A 67 19.49 -35.22 -9.29
CA ALA A 67 18.65 -34.94 -10.47
C ALA A 67 17.82 -33.65 -10.30
N GLY A 68 17.68 -32.88 -11.39
CA GLY A 68 16.97 -31.60 -11.37
C GLY A 68 17.92 -30.42 -11.55
N TYR A 69 17.53 -29.28 -11.02
CA TYR A 69 18.37 -28.09 -10.97
C TYR A 69 19.17 -28.07 -9.68
N ARG A 70 20.34 -27.43 -9.70
CA ARG A 70 21.18 -27.33 -8.49
C ARG A 70 21.10 -25.93 -7.94
N GLY A 71 21.37 -25.76 -6.65
CA GLY A 71 21.50 -24.44 -6.03
C GLY A 71 22.52 -23.55 -6.74
N ARG A 72 23.57 -24.11 -7.35
CA ARG A 72 24.51 -23.35 -8.20
C ARG A 72 23.80 -22.67 -9.38
N ASP A 73 22.88 -23.37 -10.03
CA ASP A 73 22.16 -22.85 -11.20
C ASP A 73 21.22 -21.69 -10.77
N VAL A 74 20.64 -21.79 -9.56
CA VAL A 74 19.86 -20.71 -8.93
C VAL A 74 20.71 -19.49 -8.61
N VAL A 75 21.90 -19.66 -8.01
CA VAL A 75 22.78 -18.52 -7.69
C VAL A 75 23.29 -17.83 -8.96
N LEU A 76 23.61 -18.60 -10.00
CA LEU A 76 24.02 -18.07 -11.31
C LEU A 76 22.92 -17.22 -11.95
N GLU A 77 21.66 -17.68 -11.89
CA GLU A 77 20.55 -16.91 -12.44
C GLU A 77 20.24 -15.67 -11.58
N ASN A 78 20.22 -15.79 -10.24
CA ASN A 78 20.07 -14.63 -9.36
C ASN A 78 21.14 -13.55 -9.65
N LEU A 79 22.40 -13.95 -9.83
CA LEU A 79 23.50 -13.08 -10.26
C LEU A 79 23.22 -12.44 -11.63
N ARG A 80 22.68 -13.19 -12.60
CA ARG A 80 22.26 -12.65 -13.89
C ARG A 80 21.17 -11.59 -13.74
N GLN A 81 20.11 -11.84 -12.97
CA GLN A 81 19.00 -10.88 -12.81
C GLN A 81 19.48 -9.57 -12.17
N LEU A 82 20.38 -9.66 -11.18
CA LEU A 82 21.04 -8.49 -10.57
C LEU A 82 21.92 -7.72 -11.57
N CYS A 83 22.63 -8.43 -12.45
CA CYS A 83 23.42 -7.81 -13.50
C CYS A 83 22.58 -7.19 -14.61
N VAL A 84 21.46 -7.82 -15.00
CA VAL A 84 20.44 -7.21 -15.88
C VAL A 84 19.96 -5.89 -15.29
N HIS A 85 19.62 -5.85 -13.99
CA HIS A 85 19.22 -4.61 -13.32
C HIS A 85 20.34 -3.55 -13.36
N ARG A 86 21.58 -3.90 -13.00
CA ARG A 86 22.72 -2.97 -13.02
C ARG A 86 22.96 -2.39 -14.41
N VAL A 87 22.92 -3.21 -15.45
CA VAL A 87 23.14 -2.81 -16.86
C VAL A 87 21.98 -1.96 -17.39
N ALA A 88 20.73 -2.32 -17.08
CA ALA A 88 19.55 -1.54 -17.46
C ALA A 88 19.54 -0.17 -16.76
N ASN A 89 19.86 -0.13 -15.46
CA ASN A 89 19.93 1.10 -14.68
C ASN A 89 21.06 2.04 -15.17
N ALA A 90 22.23 1.49 -15.52
CA ALA A 90 23.33 2.27 -16.11
C ALA A 90 22.99 2.89 -17.48
N ARG A 91 21.90 2.43 -18.13
CA ARG A 91 21.37 2.97 -19.39
C ARG A 91 20.14 3.87 -19.19
N ASN A 92 19.80 4.23 -17.95
CA ASN A 92 18.55 4.92 -17.58
C ASN A 92 17.28 4.18 -18.03
N ALA A 93 17.35 2.85 -18.14
CA ALA A 93 16.29 1.98 -18.65
C ALA A 93 15.86 0.93 -17.61
N SER A 94 15.86 1.28 -16.32
CA SER A 94 15.69 0.35 -15.20
C SER A 94 14.37 -0.43 -15.22
N TRP A 95 13.35 0.06 -15.95
CA TRP A 95 12.10 -0.67 -16.17
C TRP A 95 12.29 -1.98 -16.95
N ALA A 96 13.28 -2.05 -17.85
CA ALA A 96 13.57 -3.24 -18.64
C ALA A 96 13.98 -4.46 -17.79
N TRP A 97 14.35 -4.25 -16.52
CA TRP A 97 14.53 -5.35 -15.57
C TRP A 97 13.20 -5.98 -15.14
N TRP A 98 12.12 -5.19 -14.98
CA TRP A 98 10.80 -5.73 -14.70
C TRP A 98 10.28 -6.53 -15.90
N ASP A 99 10.50 -6.04 -17.12
CA ASP A 99 10.19 -6.76 -18.36
C ASP A 99 10.96 -8.09 -18.43
N PHE A 100 12.27 -8.07 -18.12
CA PHE A 100 13.10 -9.27 -18.03
C PHE A 100 12.58 -10.28 -17.01
N VAL A 101 12.25 -9.86 -15.79
CA VAL A 101 11.77 -10.78 -14.73
C VAL A 101 10.40 -11.37 -15.09
N ALA A 102 9.51 -10.57 -15.70
CA ALA A 102 8.21 -11.03 -16.17
C ALA A 102 8.35 -12.07 -17.28
N ASP A 103 9.13 -11.77 -18.33
CA ASP A 103 9.34 -12.68 -19.45
C ASP A 103 10.14 -13.92 -19.06
N TYR A 104 11.18 -13.79 -18.23
CA TYR A 104 11.97 -14.92 -17.74
C TYR A 104 11.10 -15.92 -16.97
N ARG A 105 10.22 -15.43 -16.09
CA ARG A 105 9.28 -16.28 -15.33
C ARG A 105 8.37 -17.10 -16.26
N VAL A 106 7.94 -16.53 -17.38
CA VAL A 106 7.03 -17.19 -18.34
C VAL A 106 7.81 -18.14 -19.26
N ARG A 107 8.97 -17.71 -19.80
CA ARG A 107 9.71 -18.44 -20.84
C ARG A 107 10.67 -19.49 -20.28
N CYS A 108 11.29 -19.25 -19.12
CA CYS A 108 12.41 -20.04 -18.57
C CYS A 108 12.03 -20.84 -17.31
N SER A 109 10.83 -21.44 -17.32
CA SER A 109 10.29 -22.21 -16.20
C SER A 109 11.11 -23.46 -15.87
N MET A 110 11.41 -23.69 -14.58
CA MET A 110 11.99 -24.96 -14.09
C MET A 110 11.07 -26.15 -14.38
N ARG A 111 9.74 -25.97 -14.30
CA ARG A 111 8.74 -27.02 -14.60
C ARG A 111 8.85 -27.53 -16.05
N GLU A 112 9.20 -26.65 -16.98
CA GLU A 112 9.38 -26.99 -18.40
C GLU A 112 10.81 -27.40 -18.75
N LYS A 113 11.69 -27.52 -17.74
CA LYS A 113 13.13 -27.76 -17.90
C LYS A 113 13.86 -26.72 -18.76
N LYS A 114 13.39 -25.46 -18.74
CA LYS A 114 13.95 -24.34 -19.51
C LYS A 114 14.84 -23.39 -18.70
N TYR A 115 14.90 -23.54 -17.38
CA TYR A 115 15.72 -22.72 -16.50
C TYR A 115 17.22 -22.92 -16.80
N SER A 116 17.77 -22.06 -17.64
CA SER A 116 19.07 -22.28 -18.29
C SER A 116 19.66 -20.98 -18.79
N ARG A 117 20.99 -20.95 -18.92
CA ARG A 117 21.73 -19.82 -19.49
C ARG A 117 21.17 -19.38 -20.85
N GLY A 118 20.96 -20.32 -21.78
CA GLY A 118 20.49 -20.02 -23.13
C GLY A 118 19.10 -19.37 -23.14
N CYS A 119 18.16 -19.86 -22.33
CA CYS A 119 16.84 -19.24 -22.20
C CYS A 119 16.94 -17.82 -21.63
N ALA A 120 17.81 -17.58 -20.64
CA ALA A 120 18.04 -16.24 -20.10
C ALA A 120 18.64 -15.29 -21.16
N GLU A 121 19.58 -15.77 -21.97
CA GLU A 121 20.20 -15.02 -23.07
C GLU A 121 19.18 -14.67 -24.18
N GLU A 122 18.24 -15.56 -24.50
CA GLU A 122 17.13 -15.29 -25.42
C GLU A 122 16.20 -14.18 -24.91
N VAL A 123 15.87 -14.17 -23.60
CA VAL A 123 15.07 -13.09 -22.99
C VAL A 123 15.83 -11.76 -23.07
N VAL A 124 17.09 -11.73 -22.65
CA VAL A 124 18.00 -10.57 -22.75
C VAL A 124 18.05 -10.01 -24.18
N ALA A 125 18.22 -10.88 -25.18
CA ALA A 125 18.26 -10.50 -26.58
C ALA A 125 16.92 -9.92 -27.05
N SER A 126 15.78 -10.51 -26.65
CA SER A 126 14.46 -10.03 -27.03
C SER A 126 14.11 -8.65 -26.47
N LEU A 127 14.78 -8.23 -25.39
CA LEU A 127 14.66 -6.90 -24.78
C LEU A 127 15.74 -5.90 -25.26
N GLY A 128 16.58 -6.29 -26.23
CA GLY A 128 17.66 -5.43 -26.76
C GLY A 128 18.76 -5.12 -25.75
N LEU A 129 18.90 -5.93 -24.70
CA LEU A 129 19.89 -5.72 -23.65
C LEU A 129 21.27 -6.31 -24.04
N PRO A 130 22.38 -5.67 -23.66
CA PRO A 130 23.72 -6.05 -24.11
C PRO A 130 24.24 -7.26 -23.31
N ALA A 131 24.07 -8.47 -23.84
CA ALA A 131 24.52 -9.70 -23.20
C ALA A 131 26.00 -9.65 -22.73
N GLU A 132 26.90 -9.08 -23.54
CA GLU A 132 28.32 -8.91 -23.19
C GLU A 132 28.53 -8.12 -21.88
N MET A 133 27.79 -7.02 -21.67
CA MET A 133 27.90 -6.22 -20.44
C MET A 133 27.31 -6.94 -19.23
N ILE A 134 26.30 -7.79 -19.44
CA ILE A 134 25.69 -8.60 -18.38
C ILE A 134 26.68 -9.69 -17.95
N GLU A 135 27.25 -10.45 -18.88
CA GLU A 135 28.26 -11.47 -18.60
C GLU A 135 29.52 -10.86 -17.97
N LYS A 136 29.97 -9.68 -18.43
CA LYS A 136 31.05 -8.91 -17.81
C LYS A 136 30.73 -8.49 -16.36
N CYS A 137 29.46 -8.18 -16.06
CA CYS A 137 29.01 -7.89 -14.69
C CYS A 137 28.97 -9.16 -13.82
N MET A 138 28.59 -10.31 -14.39
CA MET A 138 28.55 -11.58 -13.66
C MET A 138 29.97 -12.04 -13.28
N GLY A 139 30.95 -11.84 -14.17
CA GLY A 139 32.34 -12.23 -13.94
C GLY A 139 32.54 -13.75 -13.96
N ASP A 140 33.65 -14.22 -13.38
CA ASP A 140 33.94 -15.65 -13.24
C ASP A 140 33.26 -16.24 -11.99
N PRO A 141 32.29 -17.17 -12.13
CA PRO A 141 31.66 -17.82 -10.99
C PRO A 141 32.52 -18.91 -10.33
N ASP A 142 33.67 -19.30 -10.89
CA ASP A 142 34.56 -20.33 -10.32
C ASP A 142 35.84 -19.78 -9.67
N ALA A 143 36.03 -18.46 -9.72
CA ALA A 143 37.10 -17.73 -9.04
C ALA A 143 37.00 -17.88 -7.51
N ASP A 144 38.13 -18.06 -6.81
CA ASP A 144 38.19 -17.97 -5.34
C ASP A 144 38.30 -16.50 -4.88
N ALA A 145 37.33 -15.69 -5.31
CA ALA A 145 37.22 -14.28 -5.00
C ALA A 145 35.77 -13.93 -4.62
N ASP A 146 35.59 -12.82 -3.91
CA ASP A 146 34.25 -12.26 -3.70
C ASP A 146 33.68 -11.78 -5.05
N ASN A 147 32.37 -11.93 -5.22
CA ASN A 147 31.64 -11.36 -6.34
C ASN A 147 30.98 -10.06 -5.87
N ASP A 148 31.37 -8.92 -6.43
CA ASP A 148 30.89 -7.60 -5.98
C ASP A 148 29.37 -7.47 -5.98
N VAL A 149 28.68 -8.12 -6.92
CA VAL A 149 27.22 -8.09 -7.03
C VAL A 149 26.59 -8.80 -5.84
N LEU A 150 26.95 -10.06 -5.62
CA LEU A 150 26.40 -10.88 -4.55
C LEU A 150 26.85 -10.42 -3.16
N ARG A 151 28.08 -9.89 -3.04
CA ARG A 151 28.57 -9.28 -1.80
C ARG A 151 27.77 -8.03 -1.44
N THR A 152 27.38 -7.21 -2.42
CA THR A 152 26.49 -6.06 -2.20
C THR A 152 25.14 -6.54 -1.66
N GLU A 153 24.54 -7.57 -2.26
CA GLU A 153 23.24 -8.11 -1.83
C GLU A 153 23.25 -8.65 -0.40
N GLN A 154 24.31 -9.38 0.00
CA GLN A 154 24.47 -9.80 1.40
C GLN A 154 24.51 -8.61 2.36
N VAL A 155 25.19 -7.52 2.01
CA VAL A 155 25.31 -6.33 2.87
C VAL A 155 23.98 -5.59 3.00
N VAL A 156 23.17 -5.49 1.94
CA VAL A 156 21.84 -4.85 2.03
C VAL A 156 20.77 -5.76 2.66
N GLN A 157 20.99 -7.07 2.73
CA GLN A 157 20.15 -7.98 3.53
C GLN A 157 20.36 -7.82 5.05
N VAL A 158 21.55 -7.40 5.49
CA VAL A 158 21.82 -7.07 6.90
C VAL A 158 21.11 -5.76 7.28
N GLY A 159 20.41 -5.78 8.41
CA GLY A 159 19.64 -4.68 8.95
C GLY A 159 20.46 -3.40 9.17
N GLN A 160 19.83 -2.24 8.99
CA GLN A 160 20.46 -0.93 9.22
C GLN A 160 19.53 -0.06 10.06
N GLY A 161 20.05 0.45 11.19
CA GLY A 161 19.27 1.21 12.17
C GLY A 161 18.14 0.37 12.76
N ASN A 162 16.91 0.87 12.65
CA ASN A 162 15.71 0.17 13.14
C ASN A 162 15.19 -0.92 12.17
N ARG A 163 15.78 -1.08 10.98
CA ARG A 163 15.46 -2.19 10.07
C ARG A 163 16.19 -3.45 10.56
N GLY A 164 15.44 -4.49 10.90
CA GLY A 164 16.02 -5.81 11.15
C GLY A 164 16.60 -6.48 9.89
N ASP A 165 17.38 -7.53 10.08
CA ASP A 165 17.89 -8.40 9.00
C ASP A 165 16.73 -9.00 8.16
N VAL A 166 17.01 -9.24 6.88
CA VAL A 166 16.14 -10.05 6.02
C VAL A 166 16.43 -11.53 6.30
N THR A 167 15.61 -12.15 7.14
CA THR A 167 15.75 -13.55 7.57
C THR A 167 14.73 -14.50 6.93
N ILE A 168 13.69 -13.96 6.30
CA ILE A 168 12.58 -14.70 5.67
C ILE A 168 12.34 -14.10 4.29
N LEU A 169 12.05 -14.93 3.29
CA LEU A 169 11.66 -14.51 1.95
C LEU A 169 10.21 -14.94 1.67
N PRO A 170 9.45 -14.16 0.86
CA PRO A 170 9.77 -12.81 0.39
C PRO A 170 9.63 -11.77 1.52
N THR A 171 10.60 -10.84 1.62
CA THR A 171 10.50 -9.64 2.46
C THR A 171 10.48 -8.41 1.56
N LEU A 172 9.47 -7.55 1.75
CA LEU A 172 9.41 -6.23 1.11
C LEU A 172 9.90 -5.15 2.09
N VAL A 173 10.72 -4.22 1.59
CA VAL A 173 11.22 -3.07 2.36
C VAL A 173 10.84 -1.79 1.63
N ILE A 174 10.20 -0.85 2.33
CA ILE A 174 9.80 0.47 1.81
C ILE A 174 10.46 1.52 2.70
N ASN A 175 11.23 2.44 2.13
CA ASN A 175 11.92 3.51 2.87
C ASN A 175 12.73 3.02 4.10
N ASN A 176 13.48 1.93 3.94
CA ASN A 176 14.24 1.22 5.00
C ASN A 176 13.35 0.66 6.16
N VAL A 177 12.05 0.47 5.95
CA VAL A 177 11.15 -0.21 6.91
C VAL A 177 10.63 -1.51 6.30
N GLN A 178 10.69 -2.61 7.06
CA GLN A 178 10.11 -3.89 6.62
C GLN A 178 8.57 -3.80 6.60
N TYR A 179 7.97 -4.12 5.45
CA TYR A 179 6.53 -4.17 5.30
C TYR A 179 5.97 -5.46 5.92
N ARG A 180 4.92 -5.33 6.74
CA ARG A 180 4.26 -6.44 7.47
C ARG A 180 2.81 -6.71 7.06
N GLY A 181 2.34 -6.06 6.00
CA GLY A 181 1.01 -6.32 5.43
C GLY A 181 1.01 -7.49 4.46
N LYS A 182 -0.13 -7.73 3.81
CA LYS A 182 -0.24 -8.72 2.74
C LYS A 182 0.51 -8.25 1.48
N LEU A 183 1.20 -9.16 0.81
CA LEU A 183 1.86 -8.89 -0.48
C LEU A 183 0.87 -8.92 -1.67
N GLU A 184 -0.27 -8.26 -1.50
CA GLU A 184 -1.25 -7.99 -2.56
C GLU A 184 -0.87 -6.68 -3.26
N SER A 185 -1.05 -6.57 -4.59
CA SER A 185 -0.62 -5.41 -5.39
C SER A 185 -1.18 -4.08 -4.85
N THR A 186 -2.48 -4.02 -4.58
CA THR A 186 -3.15 -2.85 -3.99
C THR A 186 -2.62 -2.52 -2.58
N ALA A 187 -2.39 -3.52 -1.73
CA ALA A 187 -1.91 -3.31 -0.37
C ALA A 187 -0.46 -2.81 -0.31
N VAL A 188 0.38 -3.26 -1.25
CA VAL A 188 1.75 -2.76 -1.45
C VAL A 188 1.74 -1.36 -2.06
N LEU A 189 0.91 -1.10 -3.09
CA LEU A 189 0.81 0.21 -3.71
C LEU A 189 0.35 1.28 -2.71
N LYS A 190 -0.66 0.98 -1.88
CA LYS A 190 -1.07 1.86 -0.76
C LYS A 190 0.07 2.18 0.21
N ALA A 191 0.94 1.21 0.50
CA ALA A 191 2.11 1.43 1.36
C ALA A 191 3.21 2.26 0.69
N ILE A 192 3.36 2.16 -0.64
CA ILE A 192 4.26 3.01 -1.44
C ILE A 192 3.72 4.44 -1.54
N CYS A 193 2.42 4.61 -1.81
CA CYS A 193 1.74 5.90 -1.83
C CYS A 193 1.86 6.62 -0.46
N ALA A 194 1.74 5.89 0.65
CA ALA A 194 2.03 6.41 1.99
C ALA A 194 3.46 6.93 2.15
N GLY A 195 4.41 6.47 1.33
CA GLY A 195 5.81 6.91 1.36
C GLY A 195 6.05 8.32 0.81
N PHE A 196 5.12 8.89 0.06
CA PHE A 196 5.25 10.24 -0.50
C PHE A 196 4.99 11.34 0.55
N LYS A 197 5.48 12.55 0.26
CA LYS A 197 5.10 13.76 0.98
C LYS A 197 3.77 14.26 0.42
N GLU A 198 2.98 14.88 1.28
CA GLU A 198 1.79 15.64 0.89
C GLU A 198 2.10 16.56 -0.30
N THR A 199 1.17 16.61 -1.27
CA THR A 199 1.24 17.37 -2.53
C THR A 199 2.24 16.87 -3.58
N THR A 200 3.00 15.80 -3.30
CA THR A 200 4.00 15.21 -4.23
C THR A 200 3.58 13.85 -4.79
N GLU A 201 2.39 13.39 -4.46
CA GLU A 201 1.87 12.07 -4.83
C GLU A 201 1.58 11.95 -6.33
N PRO A 202 1.94 10.83 -6.97
CA PRO A 202 1.50 10.51 -8.33
C PRO A 202 -0.02 10.35 -8.40
N ARG A 203 -0.63 10.71 -9.55
CA ARG A 203 -2.09 10.61 -9.77
C ARG A 203 -2.69 9.24 -9.45
N VAL A 204 -1.96 8.14 -9.63
CA VAL A 204 -2.44 6.79 -9.30
C VAL A 204 -2.72 6.62 -7.79
N CYS A 205 -1.98 7.33 -6.94
CA CYS A 205 -2.21 7.34 -5.50
C CYS A 205 -3.47 8.12 -5.12
N MET A 206 -3.89 9.10 -5.93
CA MET A 206 -5.06 9.95 -5.71
C MET A 206 -6.28 9.38 -6.45
N THR A 207 -6.55 8.10 -6.23
CA THR A 207 -7.70 7.40 -6.79
C THR A 207 -8.50 6.74 -5.67
N GLN A 208 -9.82 6.61 -5.87
CA GLN A 208 -10.76 6.06 -4.88
C GLN A 208 -10.44 4.61 -4.43
N ASP A 209 -9.69 3.85 -5.23
CA ASP A 209 -9.20 2.53 -4.84
C ASP A 209 -8.00 2.61 -3.86
N MET A 210 -7.26 3.72 -3.87
CA MET A 210 -6.04 3.96 -3.10
C MET A 210 -6.30 4.75 -1.81
N GLU A 211 -7.02 5.87 -1.88
CA GLU A 211 -7.31 6.76 -0.74
C GLU A 211 -8.81 7.08 -0.59
N THR A 212 -9.14 7.90 0.41
CA THR A 212 -10.47 8.46 0.62
C THR A 212 -10.38 9.99 0.55
N ASP A 213 -10.92 10.60 -0.50
CA ASP A 213 -10.90 12.06 -0.70
C ASP A 213 -11.59 12.79 0.48
N GLU A 214 -10.78 13.46 1.29
CA GLU A 214 -11.22 14.19 2.49
C GLU A 214 -11.89 15.51 2.12
N CYS A 215 -11.62 16.05 0.91
CA CYS A 215 -12.26 17.26 0.41
C CYS A 215 -13.72 17.03 0.00
N MET A 216 -14.12 15.80 -0.36
CA MET A 216 -15.53 15.47 -0.64
C MET A 216 -16.45 15.69 0.57
N HIS A 217 -15.94 15.55 1.80
CA HIS A 217 -16.73 15.64 3.02
C HIS A 217 -16.54 17.00 3.69
N ASN A 218 -17.57 17.85 3.63
CA ASN A 218 -17.55 19.21 4.20
C ASN A 218 -16.36 20.08 3.73
N ASN A 219 -15.90 19.90 2.48
CA ASN A 219 -14.70 20.56 1.94
C ASN A 219 -13.44 20.28 2.79
N GLY A 220 -13.41 19.12 3.46
CA GLY A 220 -12.46 18.77 4.52
C GLY A 220 -12.55 19.63 5.80
N GLY A 221 -13.18 20.80 5.76
CA GLY A 221 -12.99 21.88 6.73
C GLY A 221 -11.97 22.95 6.28
N CYS A 222 -11.63 23.01 4.98
CA CYS A 222 -10.93 24.15 4.39
C CYS A 222 -11.91 25.25 3.93
N TRP A 223 -11.39 26.44 3.67
CA TRP A 223 -12.12 27.57 3.10
C TRP A 223 -12.66 27.22 1.71
N ARG A 224 -13.88 27.69 1.43
CA ARG A 224 -14.53 27.65 0.12
C ARG A 224 -15.33 28.93 -0.07
N ASP A 225 -15.31 29.48 -1.28
CA ASP A 225 -16.28 30.50 -1.71
C ASP A 225 -17.46 29.81 -2.40
N ASP A 226 -18.58 29.71 -1.70
CA ASP A 226 -19.80 29.06 -2.20
C ASP A 226 -20.40 29.77 -3.44
N LYS A 227 -19.99 31.01 -3.76
CA LYS A 227 -20.47 31.73 -4.96
C LYS A 227 -19.73 31.33 -6.24
N THR A 228 -18.45 31.02 -6.12
CA THR A 228 -17.57 30.68 -7.26
C THR A 228 -17.17 29.20 -7.26
N ASN A 229 -17.53 28.46 -6.20
CA ASN A 229 -17.10 27.09 -5.90
C ASN A 229 -15.57 26.92 -5.86
N ILE A 230 -14.83 28.01 -5.61
CA ILE A 230 -13.38 27.98 -5.44
C ILE A 230 -13.08 27.47 -4.03
N THR A 231 -12.22 26.47 -3.93
CA THR A 231 -11.85 25.83 -2.66
C THR A 231 -10.35 25.90 -2.40
N ALA A 232 -9.98 26.03 -1.13
CA ALA A 232 -8.62 25.84 -0.63
C ALA A 232 -8.34 24.38 -0.22
N CYS A 233 -9.31 23.47 -0.31
CA CYS A 233 -9.09 22.07 -0.01
C CYS A 233 -8.30 21.40 -1.14
N ARG A 234 -7.12 20.89 -0.81
CA ARG A 234 -6.29 20.07 -1.69
C ARG A 234 -6.07 18.72 -1.03
N ASP A 235 -6.65 17.71 -1.63
CA ASP A 235 -6.57 16.33 -1.16
C ASP A 235 -5.15 15.76 -1.28
N THR A 236 -4.75 14.87 -0.36
CA THR A 236 -3.43 14.23 -0.32
C THR A 236 -3.56 12.78 0.15
N TYR A 237 -2.61 11.91 -0.19
CA TYR A 237 -2.72 10.49 0.21
C TYR A 237 -2.66 10.30 1.74
N ARG A 238 -2.19 11.32 2.46
CA ARG A 238 -2.12 11.37 3.92
C ARG A 238 -3.29 12.13 4.56
N GLY A 239 -4.31 12.48 3.78
CA GLY A 239 -5.49 13.23 4.19
C GLY A 239 -5.70 14.44 3.28
N ARG A 240 -5.42 15.65 3.79
CA ARG A 240 -5.61 16.89 3.01
C ARG A 240 -4.79 18.04 3.56
N VAL A 241 -4.52 19.01 2.71
CA VAL A 241 -3.97 20.32 3.09
C VAL A 241 -4.95 21.44 2.70
N CYS A 242 -4.97 22.52 3.49
CA CYS A 242 -5.69 23.73 3.12
C CYS A 242 -4.71 24.76 2.55
N GLU A 243 -4.68 24.92 1.24
CA GLU A 243 -3.79 25.81 0.51
C GLU A 243 -4.64 26.75 -0.36
N CYS A 244 -4.47 28.07 -0.21
CA CYS A 244 -5.26 29.02 -1.00
C CYS A 244 -4.91 28.87 -2.50
N PRO A 245 -5.91 28.72 -3.39
CA PRO A 245 -5.67 28.31 -4.77
C PRO A 245 -5.19 29.46 -5.66
N ALA A 246 -4.68 29.09 -6.84
CA ALA A 246 -4.49 30.01 -7.96
C ALA A 246 -5.36 29.57 -9.14
N VAL A 247 -6.41 30.32 -9.45
CA VAL A 247 -7.43 29.99 -10.47
C VAL A 247 -7.74 31.22 -11.32
N ASP A 248 -7.95 31.03 -12.62
CA ASP A 248 -8.27 32.08 -13.60
C ASP A 248 -7.32 33.29 -13.58
N GLY A 249 -6.04 33.07 -13.28
CA GLY A 249 -5.03 34.12 -13.15
C GLY A 249 -5.11 34.95 -11.87
N VAL A 250 -6.03 34.59 -10.95
CA VAL A 250 -6.12 35.14 -9.60
C VAL A 250 -5.38 34.24 -8.63
N GLN A 251 -4.40 34.79 -7.92
CA GLN A 251 -3.79 34.14 -6.77
C GLN A 251 -4.58 34.50 -5.52
N TYR A 252 -4.76 33.54 -4.62
CA TYR A 252 -5.35 33.78 -3.30
C TYR A 252 -4.31 33.54 -2.20
N GLU A 253 -4.34 34.37 -1.16
CA GLU A 253 -3.44 34.29 -0.01
C GLU A 253 -4.23 34.35 1.30
N GLY A 254 -3.79 33.62 2.31
CA GLY A 254 -4.48 33.49 3.59
C GLY A 254 -4.09 32.23 4.33
N ASN A 255 -4.94 31.79 5.26
CA ASN A 255 -4.67 30.61 6.09
C ASN A 255 -5.27 29.30 5.56
N GLY A 256 -5.99 29.33 4.43
CA GLY A 256 -6.59 28.14 3.81
C GLY A 256 -7.81 27.55 4.56
N TYR A 257 -7.94 27.76 5.88
CA TYR A 257 -9.03 27.19 6.69
C TYR A 257 -10.26 28.11 6.78
N LYS A 258 -10.05 29.40 7.05
CA LYS A 258 -11.11 30.39 7.27
C LYS A 258 -11.08 31.54 6.27
N GLU A 259 -9.94 31.77 5.64
CA GLU A 259 -9.72 32.96 4.82
C GLU A 259 -8.71 32.68 3.71
N CYS A 260 -9.13 32.99 2.48
CA CYS A 260 -8.29 33.17 1.30
C CYS A 260 -8.76 34.44 0.60
N LYS A 261 -7.91 35.45 0.49
CA LYS A 261 -8.17 36.74 -0.16
C LYS A 261 -7.47 36.80 -1.51
N PRO A 262 -8.11 37.33 -2.57
CA PRO A 262 -7.46 37.45 -3.86
C PRO A 262 -6.38 38.56 -3.82
N VAL A 263 -5.18 38.25 -4.30
CA VAL A 263 -3.99 39.10 -4.28
C VAL A 263 -3.37 39.28 -5.67
N GLY A 264 -2.48 40.27 -5.79
CA GLY A 264 -1.75 40.53 -7.03
C GLY A 264 -2.58 41.21 -8.13
N PRO A 265 -2.11 41.17 -9.39
CA PRO A 265 -2.72 41.92 -10.49
C PRO A 265 -4.07 41.36 -10.92
N GLY A 266 -4.28 40.04 -10.80
CA GLY A 266 -5.53 39.37 -11.16
C GLY A 266 -6.69 39.64 -10.19
N ARG A 267 -6.44 40.13 -8.95
CA ARG A 267 -7.44 40.13 -7.86
C ARG A 267 -8.77 40.81 -8.19
N CYS A 268 -8.78 41.79 -9.09
CA CYS A 268 -10.01 42.50 -9.45
C CYS A 268 -10.98 41.66 -10.29
N ALA A 269 -10.55 40.52 -10.84
CA ALA A 269 -11.45 39.52 -11.44
C ALA A 269 -12.28 38.78 -10.36
N ALA A 270 -11.66 38.44 -9.23
CA ALA A 270 -12.33 37.77 -8.12
C ALA A 270 -13.08 38.76 -7.22
N ASN A 271 -14.41 38.79 -7.33
CA ASN A 271 -15.29 39.65 -6.51
C ASN A 271 -14.82 41.12 -6.42
N ASN A 272 -14.29 41.66 -7.53
CA ASN A 272 -13.71 43.01 -7.59
C ASN A 272 -12.65 43.31 -6.50
N GLY A 273 -11.85 42.30 -6.12
CA GLY A 273 -10.84 42.42 -5.05
C GLY A 273 -11.42 42.72 -3.66
N GLY A 274 -12.73 42.55 -3.46
CA GLY A 274 -13.46 42.99 -2.25
C GLY A 274 -13.79 44.49 -2.22
N GLY A 275 -13.48 45.23 -3.28
CA GLY A 275 -13.71 46.68 -3.36
C GLY A 275 -15.06 47.07 -3.94
N TRP A 276 -15.47 48.31 -3.66
CA TRP A 276 -16.70 48.91 -4.18
C TRP A 276 -16.79 48.86 -5.71
N LYS A 277 -17.98 48.57 -6.24
CA LYS A 277 -18.31 48.61 -7.67
C LYS A 277 -19.76 49.02 -7.87
N GLU A 278 -20.00 50.03 -8.71
CA GLU A 278 -21.36 50.48 -9.05
C GLU A 278 -21.43 50.97 -10.51
N THR A 279 -22.59 50.78 -11.15
CA THR A 279 -22.85 51.28 -12.50
C THR A 279 -23.84 52.43 -12.45
N ARG A 280 -23.38 53.66 -12.67
CA ARG A 280 -24.22 54.87 -12.73
C ARG A 280 -24.23 55.44 -14.14
N HIS A 281 -25.41 55.74 -14.67
CA HIS A 281 -25.61 56.33 -16.01
C HIS A 281 -24.83 55.61 -17.13
N GLY A 282 -24.81 54.28 -17.13
CA GLY A 282 -24.13 53.47 -18.14
C GLY A 282 -22.60 53.39 -18.01
N LYS A 283 -22.00 54.01 -16.98
CA LYS A 283 -20.57 53.88 -16.66
C LYS A 283 -20.39 53.06 -15.39
N THR A 284 -19.58 52.01 -15.48
CA THR A 284 -19.19 51.17 -14.34
C THR A 284 -17.94 51.75 -13.68
N PHE A 285 -18.05 52.07 -12.39
CA PHE A 285 -16.94 52.51 -11.56
C PHE A 285 -16.52 51.37 -10.62
N SER A 286 -15.22 51.28 -10.32
CA SER A 286 -14.67 50.29 -9.39
C SER A 286 -13.54 50.91 -8.56
N ALA A 287 -13.46 50.50 -7.30
CA ALA A 287 -12.36 50.81 -6.40
C ALA A 287 -11.16 49.85 -6.53
N CYS A 288 -11.26 48.80 -7.34
CA CYS A 288 -10.17 47.84 -7.54
C CYS A 288 -9.32 48.20 -8.77
N LYS A 289 -8.10 48.70 -8.51
CA LYS A 289 -7.08 48.98 -9.54
C LYS A 289 -6.20 47.75 -9.72
N GLY A 290 -6.38 47.03 -10.84
CA GLY A 290 -5.68 45.77 -11.13
C GLY A 290 -4.23 45.92 -11.62
N SER A 291 -3.86 47.04 -12.23
CA SER A 291 -2.56 47.22 -12.90
C SER A 291 -1.48 47.95 -12.07
N GLY A 292 -1.82 48.52 -10.92
CA GLY A 292 -0.90 49.42 -10.18
C GLY A 292 -0.87 49.27 -8.66
N SER A 293 -1.81 48.55 -8.05
CA SER A 293 -1.73 48.17 -6.64
C SER A 293 -1.80 46.65 -6.53
N LEU A 294 -0.98 46.04 -5.67
CA LEU A 294 -0.94 44.59 -5.46
C LEU A 294 -1.92 44.10 -4.38
N SER A 295 -2.40 45.03 -3.54
CA SER A 295 -3.39 44.79 -2.48
C SER A 295 -4.28 46.02 -2.29
N GLY A 296 -5.36 45.88 -1.51
CA GLY A 296 -6.27 46.98 -1.16
C GLY A 296 -7.16 47.49 -2.30
N CYS A 297 -8.06 48.40 -1.93
CA CYS A 297 -9.03 49.07 -2.79
C CYS A 297 -9.01 50.58 -2.48
N GLU A 298 -9.28 51.41 -3.50
CA GLU A 298 -9.20 52.87 -3.40
C GLU A 298 -10.29 53.48 -4.29
N CYS A 299 -11.11 54.39 -3.73
CA CYS A 299 -12.23 54.95 -4.47
C CYS A 299 -11.80 55.66 -5.78
N PRO A 300 -12.55 55.48 -6.89
CA PRO A 300 -12.23 56.14 -8.15
C PRO A 300 -12.45 57.67 -8.06
N PRO A 301 -11.80 58.46 -8.94
CA PRO A 301 -11.89 59.93 -8.91
C PRO A 301 -13.35 60.43 -8.89
N GLY A 302 -13.64 61.36 -7.98
CA GLY A 302 -15.00 61.89 -7.74
C GLY A 302 -15.79 61.18 -6.64
N PHE A 303 -15.27 60.08 -6.10
CA PHE A 303 -15.84 59.38 -4.93
C PHE A 303 -14.87 59.45 -3.74
N LYS A 304 -15.40 59.47 -2.53
CA LYS A 304 -14.64 59.48 -1.26
C LYS A 304 -15.10 58.33 -0.38
N GLY A 305 -14.19 57.73 0.38
CA GLY A 305 -14.47 56.60 1.25
C GLY A 305 -13.24 55.72 1.47
N ASP A 306 -13.47 54.52 2.00
CA ASP A 306 -12.43 53.54 2.38
C ASP A 306 -12.08 52.54 1.27
N GLY A 307 -12.68 52.67 0.09
CA GLY A 307 -12.50 51.75 -1.05
C GLY A 307 -13.42 50.51 -1.02
N ILE A 308 -14.07 50.22 0.11
CA ILE A 308 -15.12 49.20 0.25
C ILE A 308 -16.50 49.87 0.12
N THR A 309 -16.62 51.07 0.66
CA THR A 309 -17.75 52.00 0.50
C THR A 309 -17.21 53.29 -0.11
N CYS A 310 -17.81 53.74 -1.22
CA CYS A 310 -17.41 54.96 -1.91
C CYS A 310 -18.63 55.85 -2.15
N GLU A 311 -18.68 56.99 -1.45
CA GLU A 311 -19.74 57.98 -1.55
C GLU A 311 -19.28 59.20 -2.36
N GLY A 312 -20.10 59.64 -3.31
CA GLY A 312 -19.76 60.72 -4.20
C GLY A 312 -20.87 61.02 -5.21
N ALA A 313 -20.99 62.29 -5.56
CA ALA A 313 -21.91 62.78 -6.58
C ALA A 313 -21.12 63.40 -7.73
N PHE A 314 -21.49 63.06 -8.96
CA PHE A 314 -20.81 63.56 -10.16
C PHE A 314 -21.24 65.01 -10.43
N THR A 315 -20.47 66.00 -9.95
CA THR A 315 -20.72 67.40 -10.26
C THR A 315 -20.36 67.71 -11.72
N SER A 316 -21.38 67.59 -12.58
CA SER A 316 -21.51 68.20 -13.92
C SER A 316 -20.34 68.04 -14.90
N PHE A 317 -20.54 67.21 -15.93
CA PHE A 317 -19.95 67.45 -17.25
C PHE A 317 -21.08 67.85 -18.21
N SER A 318 -20.93 68.98 -18.88
CA SER A 318 -21.98 69.61 -19.67
C SER A 318 -22.17 68.96 -21.05
N ARG A 319 -23.39 68.46 -21.31
CA ARG A 319 -23.94 68.42 -22.68
C ARG A 319 -25.46 68.27 -22.69
N SER A 320 -26.12 69.16 -23.44
CA SER A 320 -27.56 69.12 -23.73
C SER A 320 -27.85 68.18 -24.92
N PRO A 321 -29.11 68.03 -25.41
CA PRO A 321 -29.79 66.75 -25.57
C PRO A 321 -29.75 66.25 -27.04
N SER A 322 -30.34 65.14 -27.50
CA SER A 322 -31.62 64.49 -27.18
C SER A 322 -31.69 63.12 -27.89
N PHE A 323 -32.40 62.11 -27.37
CA PHE A 323 -33.43 61.37 -28.16
C PHE A 323 -34.33 60.48 -27.28
N HIS A 324 -35.52 60.18 -27.79
CA HIS A 324 -36.63 59.57 -27.03
C HIS A 324 -36.52 58.06 -26.80
N LEU A 325 -37.01 57.62 -25.63
CA LEU A 325 -37.63 56.32 -25.41
C LEU A 325 -39.15 56.49 -25.32
N GLN A 326 -39.93 55.55 -25.86
CA GLN A 326 -41.39 55.55 -25.83
C GLN A 326 -41.92 54.37 -24.99
N PHE A 327 -42.90 54.66 -24.14
CA PHE A 327 -43.58 53.72 -23.22
C PHE A 327 -44.81 53.07 -23.84
N LEU A 328 -45.11 51.82 -23.43
CA LEU A 328 -46.44 51.31 -23.01
C LEU A 328 -46.17 50.20 -21.95
N ARG A 329 -46.67 50.17 -20.70
CA ARG A 329 -48.07 50.10 -20.16
C ARG A 329 -48.83 48.85 -20.65
N GLY A 330 -49.51 48.03 -19.84
CA GLY A 330 -49.84 47.95 -18.39
C GLY A 330 -50.65 46.63 -18.16
N LEU A 331 -51.48 46.36 -17.14
CA LEU A 331 -51.63 46.79 -15.73
C LEU A 331 -52.76 45.92 -15.06
N TRP A 332 -52.44 45.06 -14.08
CA TRP A 332 -53.28 44.62 -12.90
C TRP A 332 -54.62 43.88 -13.26
N LEU A 333 -55.39 43.18 -12.40
CA LEU A 333 -55.77 43.36 -10.99
C LEU A 333 -56.39 42.06 -10.34
N TRP A 334 -55.98 41.74 -9.10
CA TRP A 334 -56.64 41.10 -7.91
C TRP A 334 -58.04 40.39 -7.97
N VAL A 335 -58.27 39.40 -7.07
CA VAL A 335 -59.32 39.35 -5.98
C VAL A 335 -59.28 37.97 -5.23
N THR A 336 -60.12 37.76 -4.19
CA THR A 336 -59.87 37.00 -2.94
C THR A 336 -60.64 35.67 -2.69
N TRP A 337 -60.18 34.91 -1.67
CA TRP A 337 -60.81 33.86 -0.80
C TRP A 337 -62.32 34.03 -0.49
N PRO A 338 -63.13 33.02 0.00
CA PRO A 338 -62.82 32.00 1.06
C PRO A 338 -63.60 30.62 1.11
N SER A 339 -63.29 29.75 2.10
CA SER A 339 -64.19 28.74 2.82
C SER A 339 -64.99 27.63 2.05
N ALA A 340 -65.39 26.45 2.58
CA ALA A 340 -65.09 25.66 3.79
C ALA A 340 -65.67 24.19 3.72
N GLU A 341 -65.28 23.34 4.69
CA GLU A 341 -65.90 22.10 5.26
C GLU A 341 -66.12 20.76 4.49
N ARG A 342 -65.32 19.76 4.92
CA ARG A 342 -65.67 18.47 5.60
C ARG A 342 -66.59 17.40 4.93
N SER A 343 -65.97 16.24 4.64
CA SER A 343 -66.37 14.83 4.97
C SER A 343 -65.74 13.86 3.94
N GLY A 344 -65.36 12.61 4.22
CA GLY A 344 -65.21 11.82 5.45
C GLY A 344 -64.60 10.44 5.08
N GLY A 345 -63.85 9.77 5.97
CA GLY A 345 -63.27 8.46 5.65
C GLY A 345 -62.12 8.00 6.56
N ALA A 346 -62.43 7.09 7.48
CA ALA A 346 -61.55 6.20 8.24
C ALA A 346 -62.24 4.80 8.25
N PRO A 347 -61.61 3.66 8.62
CA PRO A 347 -60.30 3.42 9.26
C PRO A 347 -59.27 2.87 8.23
N ALA A 348 -58.21 2.06 8.49
CA ALA A 348 -57.74 1.29 9.64
C ALA A 348 -56.21 1.01 9.57
N PRO A 349 -55.55 0.48 10.62
CA PRO A 349 -54.17 -0.01 10.53
C PRO A 349 -54.03 -1.29 9.68
N ALA A 350 -52.79 -1.61 9.30
CA ALA A 350 -52.44 -2.54 8.22
C ALA A 350 -52.82 -4.01 8.43
N TYR A 351 -53.10 -4.68 7.30
CA TYR A 351 -53.29 -6.13 7.14
C TYR A 351 -52.47 -6.62 5.93
N ILE A 352 -52.08 -7.89 5.91
CA ILE A 352 -51.01 -8.46 5.07
C ILE A 352 -51.61 -9.34 3.96
N GLN A 353 -51.02 -9.33 2.75
CA GLN A 353 -51.23 -10.40 1.76
C GLN A 353 -50.02 -10.54 0.81
N ALA A 354 -49.00 -11.30 1.21
CA ALA A 354 -47.89 -11.73 0.34
C ALA A 354 -47.16 -12.99 0.85
N GLU A 355 -47.05 -13.18 2.17
CA GLU A 355 -46.42 -14.34 2.81
C GLU A 355 -47.28 -14.79 4.01
N ASP A 356 -47.99 -15.91 3.89
CA ASP A 356 -48.88 -16.44 4.94
C ASP A 356 -48.11 -17.14 6.07
N THR A 357 -47.57 -16.38 7.04
CA THR A 357 -47.15 -16.97 8.34
C THR A 357 -47.39 -16.04 9.55
N CYS A 358 -48.18 -16.53 10.52
CA CYS A 358 -48.33 -15.91 11.84
C CYS A 358 -47.34 -16.50 12.85
N VAL A 359 -46.69 -15.65 13.64
CA VAL A 359 -45.84 -16.09 14.77
C VAL A 359 -46.72 -16.51 15.96
N GLY A 360 -47.06 -17.79 16.02
CA GLY A 360 -47.67 -18.43 17.18
C GLY A 360 -46.64 -19.09 18.09
N LYS A 361 -46.70 -18.86 19.40
CA LYS A 361 -45.87 -19.57 20.37
C LYS A 361 -46.49 -20.93 20.76
N SER A 362 -45.61 -21.93 20.84
CA SER A 362 -45.73 -23.19 21.59
C SER A 362 -46.87 -24.17 21.24
N ALA A 363 -46.48 -25.26 20.57
CA ALA A 363 -46.98 -26.61 20.87
C ALA A 363 -45.80 -27.60 20.83
N ALA A 364 -45.29 -27.99 21.99
CA ALA A 364 -44.18 -28.93 22.11
C ALA A 364 -44.72 -30.33 22.45
N ALA A 365 -44.60 -31.30 21.54
CA ALA A 365 -44.71 -32.74 21.86
C ALA A 365 -44.20 -33.73 20.77
N MET A 366 -43.38 -33.33 19.78
CA MET A 366 -42.79 -34.34 18.85
C MET A 366 -41.49 -33.95 18.11
N GLY A 367 -41.02 -32.70 18.17
CA GLY A 367 -39.89 -32.23 17.34
C GLY A 367 -38.51 -32.83 17.68
N TRP A 368 -38.30 -33.34 18.91
CA TRP A 368 -36.97 -33.78 19.34
C TRP A 368 -36.43 -35.01 18.60
N LEU A 369 -37.30 -35.94 18.21
CA LEU A 369 -36.92 -37.14 17.46
C LEU A 369 -36.43 -36.81 16.05
N VAL A 370 -37.08 -35.84 15.39
CA VAL A 370 -36.67 -35.36 14.06
C VAL A 370 -35.34 -34.62 14.15
N ALA A 371 -35.15 -33.76 15.16
CA ALA A 371 -33.88 -33.07 15.38
C ALA A 371 -32.71 -34.03 15.65
N VAL A 372 -32.92 -35.07 16.47
CA VAL A 372 -31.91 -36.10 16.75
C VAL A 372 -31.60 -36.95 15.51
N LEU A 373 -32.61 -37.30 14.70
CA LEU A 373 -32.39 -38.01 13.42
C LEU A 373 -31.57 -37.17 12.45
N VAL A 374 -31.90 -35.88 12.27
CA VAL A 374 -31.14 -34.98 11.38
C VAL A 374 -29.71 -34.80 11.87
N LEU A 375 -29.49 -34.62 13.18
CA LEU A 375 -28.14 -34.54 13.76
C LEU A 375 -27.34 -35.84 13.59
N SER A 376 -27.99 -37.01 13.72
CA SER A 376 -27.36 -38.31 13.48
C SER A 376 -26.94 -38.48 12.02
N CYS A 377 -27.81 -38.13 11.06
CA CYS A 377 -27.48 -38.16 9.64
C CYS A 377 -26.33 -37.19 9.28
N LEU A 378 -26.32 -35.98 9.86
CA LEU A 378 -25.23 -35.01 9.67
C LEU A 378 -23.91 -35.52 10.26
N ALA A 379 -23.93 -36.13 11.45
CA ALA A 379 -22.74 -36.74 12.05
C ALA A 379 -22.22 -37.93 11.23
N GLY A 380 -23.11 -38.78 10.70
CA GLY A 380 -22.76 -39.89 9.81
C GLY A 380 -22.15 -39.42 8.49
N ALA A 381 -22.75 -38.42 7.84
CA ALA A 381 -22.19 -37.79 6.65
C ALA A 381 -20.83 -37.12 6.93
N GLY A 382 -20.68 -36.46 8.08
CA GLY A 382 -19.42 -35.87 8.54
C GLY A 382 -18.32 -36.91 8.76
N LEU A 383 -18.64 -38.05 9.39
CA LEU A 383 -17.70 -39.15 9.60
C LEU A 383 -17.31 -39.85 8.30
N ALA A 384 -18.26 -40.09 7.39
CA ALA A 384 -17.99 -40.64 6.07
C ALA A 384 -17.14 -39.68 5.21
N GLY A 385 -17.46 -38.38 5.24
CA GLY A 385 -16.68 -37.33 4.60
C GLY A 385 -15.27 -37.20 5.19
N PHE A 386 -15.11 -37.29 6.50
CA PHE A 386 -13.80 -37.27 7.18
C PHE A 386 -12.98 -38.53 6.87
N ALA A 387 -13.60 -39.71 6.83
CA ALA A 387 -12.94 -40.94 6.41
C ALA A 387 -12.50 -40.87 4.94
N PHE A 388 -13.36 -40.38 4.04
CA PHE A 388 -13.01 -40.14 2.64
C PHE A 388 -11.90 -39.10 2.49
N TYR A 389 -11.95 -37.99 3.23
CA TYR A 389 -10.88 -37.00 3.28
C TYR A 389 -9.54 -37.63 3.71
N LYS A 390 -9.56 -38.42 4.79
CA LYS A 390 -8.36 -39.07 5.36
C LYS A 390 -7.77 -40.18 4.47
N TYR A 391 -8.59 -40.91 3.70
CA TYR A 391 -8.15 -42.03 2.86
C TYR A 391 -7.98 -41.71 1.36
N ARG A 392 -8.79 -40.80 0.80
CA ARG A 392 -8.77 -40.41 -0.63
C ARG A 392 -8.09 -39.06 -0.85
N LEU A 393 -8.48 -37.98 -0.16
CA LEU A 393 -7.86 -36.66 -0.39
C LEU A 393 -6.42 -36.59 0.13
N ARG A 394 -6.07 -37.27 1.22
CA ARG A 394 -4.69 -37.24 1.73
C ARG A 394 -3.66 -37.77 0.72
N ARG A 395 -4.03 -38.67 -0.19
CA ARG A 395 -3.17 -39.11 -1.31
C ARG A 395 -3.22 -38.23 -2.56
N TYR A 396 -4.14 -37.27 -2.63
CA TYR A 396 -4.24 -36.30 -3.74
C TYR A 396 -3.61 -34.94 -3.38
N MET A 397 -3.66 -34.55 -2.10
CA MET A 397 -3.00 -33.34 -1.60
C MET A 397 -1.47 -33.41 -1.66
N ASP A 398 -0.86 -34.58 -1.47
CA ASP A 398 0.59 -34.74 -1.50
C ASP A 398 1.20 -34.46 -2.90
N SER A 399 0.42 -34.54 -3.98
CA SER A 399 0.86 -34.17 -5.34
C SER A 399 0.43 -32.75 -5.77
N GLU A 400 -0.75 -32.28 -5.36
CA GLU A 400 -1.31 -31.01 -5.86
C GLU A 400 -1.15 -29.82 -4.90
N VAL A 401 -0.92 -30.05 -3.60
CA VAL A 401 -0.64 -28.98 -2.62
C VAL A 401 0.87 -28.79 -2.41
N ALA A 402 1.69 -29.84 -2.58
CA ALA A 402 3.15 -29.70 -2.62
C ALA A 402 3.63 -28.76 -3.75
N ALA A 403 2.90 -28.70 -4.87
CA ALA A 403 3.19 -27.83 -6.01
C ALA A 403 2.81 -26.35 -5.79
N ILE A 404 2.01 -26.03 -4.75
CA ILE A 404 1.51 -24.67 -4.48
C ILE A 404 2.04 -24.12 -3.13
N MET A 405 2.30 -24.98 -2.15
CA MET A 405 2.80 -24.60 -0.81
C MET A 405 4.33 -24.66 -0.67
N SER A 406 5.08 -25.09 -1.68
CA SER A 406 6.56 -25.14 -1.65
C SER A 406 7.24 -23.76 -1.54
N GLN A 407 6.49 -22.66 -1.56
CA GLN A 407 7.01 -21.29 -1.41
C GLN A 407 6.97 -20.74 0.03
N TYR A 408 6.33 -21.38 1.02
CA TYR A 408 6.12 -20.75 2.34
C TYR A 408 6.28 -21.69 3.56
N MET A 409 7.51 -21.70 4.09
CA MET A 409 7.99 -22.18 5.41
C MET A 409 8.03 -23.70 5.73
N PRO A 410 9.05 -24.15 6.50
CA PRO A 410 9.24 -25.55 6.87
C PRO A 410 8.45 -25.94 8.13
N LEU A 411 7.93 -27.17 8.14
CA LEU A 411 7.32 -27.77 9.33
C LEU A 411 8.35 -28.57 10.14
N GLU A 412 8.97 -27.94 11.14
CA GLU A 412 9.40 -28.70 12.32
C GLU A 412 8.18 -28.90 13.23
N GLY A 413 7.68 -30.13 13.29
CA GLY A 413 6.38 -30.38 13.90
C GLY A 413 5.93 -31.84 13.93
N GLN A 414 6.84 -32.80 14.00
CA GLN A 414 6.48 -34.15 14.43
C GLN A 414 7.43 -34.65 15.52
N SER A 415 6.95 -34.50 16.75
CA SER A 415 7.56 -35.07 17.94
C SER A 415 7.70 -36.59 17.82
N THR A 416 8.93 -37.03 18.06
CA THR A 416 9.33 -38.41 18.39
C THR A 416 8.26 -39.22 19.12
N SER A 417 7.87 -40.35 18.55
CA SER A 417 7.22 -41.47 19.25
C SER A 417 7.46 -42.75 18.45
N GLY A 418 8.56 -43.44 18.76
CA GLY A 418 8.98 -44.68 18.10
C GLY A 418 10.49 -44.91 18.20
N GLU A 419 10.89 -45.91 18.98
CA GLU A 419 12.21 -46.56 19.06
C GLU A 419 13.48 -45.71 19.31
N HIS A 420 13.91 -45.66 20.58
CA HIS A 420 15.33 -45.52 20.92
C HIS A 420 16.03 -46.88 20.83
N ARG A 421 16.98 -47.04 19.89
CA ARG A 421 18.12 -47.97 20.03
C ARG A 421 19.41 -47.31 19.54
N PRO A 422 20.34 -46.93 20.43
CA PRO A 422 21.66 -46.45 20.00
C PRO A 422 22.55 -47.63 19.56
N LEU A 423 22.99 -47.61 18.31
CA LEU A 423 24.07 -48.48 17.81
C LEU A 423 25.40 -47.72 17.86
N ARG A 424 26.09 -47.77 19.00
CA ARG A 424 27.55 -47.52 19.06
C ARG A 424 28.25 -48.07 20.31
N GLU A 425 28.18 -49.39 20.50
CA GLU A 425 29.26 -50.16 21.12
C GLU A 425 29.57 -51.32 20.19
N GLU A 426 30.85 -51.46 19.82
CA GLU A 426 31.55 -52.47 19.00
C GLU A 426 32.50 -51.82 17.98
N ALA A 427 33.68 -51.40 18.44
CA ALA A 427 34.89 -51.20 17.63
C ALA A 427 36.15 -50.85 18.48
N VAL A 428 36.32 -51.42 19.68
CA VAL A 428 37.62 -51.47 20.39
C VAL A 428 37.76 -52.79 21.15
N GLU A 429 37.70 -53.92 20.45
CA GLU A 429 38.29 -55.18 20.94
C GLU A 429 38.53 -56.18 19.79
N ALA A 430 39.65 -56.02 19.06
CA ALA A 430 40.35 -57.08 18.34
C ALA A 430 41.63 -56.55 17.66
N ALA A 431 42.80 -57.04 18.13
CA ALA A 431 44.15 -56.91 17.55
C ALA A 431 44.75 -55.49 17.37
#